data_AF-Q0DV82-F1
#
_entry.id   AF-Q0DV82-F1
#
_cell.length_a   1.000
_cell.length_b   1.000
_cell.length_c   1.000
_cell.angle_alpha   90.00
_cell.angle_beta   90.00
_cell.angle_gamma   90.00
#
_symmetry.space_group_name_H-M   'P 1'
#
loop_
_entity.id
_entity.type
_entity.pdbx_description
1 polymer ?
#
loop_
_entity_poly.entity_id
_entity_poly.type
_entity_poly.pdbx_seq_one_letter_code
_entity_poly.pdbx_strand_id
1 'polypeptide(L)'
;MSMPKEETTEEHKETDLTSNIAQITACTIQSLCKIGTHAASSGGSQVILLNISWKGIISLLQLGKGMVEEKVNVREIILIPISVAIESLRVATERWCVPLQEVLGTAEARRAFLPIKYFLTNAVRICSIYPSETMAIYKSIIRCALLISHSSILFCRNPQLKAASELLFELLEPSSFLLLDTLMKSTEVSPESKCQLVQYFLEKVRTGNPEYTGEVDHTMNFATLGCIFSVDSDVDNINRALLPAEFTVFLHFLNASPWLREEVVIELCKKLHLFLNILTLEDVYSYVLGCQIPALSSDDDSPKVVWQPVYTSLIQALKTFMIAASSSSAAWSEFEVFLLENLFHPHFLCLEILTELWCFFMHYAEAETSTYLINQLFLLLKTLASPEEVLAPLSALRKLARASCNILSYASSATIDQIYTMLNDSSSKSSILYLALLMEGFPFDSLSRGVKEHAVKTLFTSFAGYLQNQNYFKNHGEINLPTSSSSGIIGFPVHALASAFQSW
;
A
#
# COMPACT_ATOMS: atom_id res chain seq x y z
N MET A 1 26.50 -89.61 -0.47
CA MET A 1 25.19 -89.06 -0.86
C MET A 1 24.77 -88.03 0.18
N SER A 2 24.92 -86.74 -0.14
CA SER A 2 24.28 -85.64 0.58
C SER A 2 23.91 -84.59 -0.45
N MET A 3 22.62 -84.39 -0.67
CA MET A 3 22.12 -83.26 -1.44
C MET A 3 22.34 -81.98 -0.64
N PRO A 4 22.78 -80.87 -1.27
CA PRO A 4 22.62 -79.56 -0.68
C PRO A 4 21.17 -79.10 -0.86
N LYS A 5 20.61 -78.49 0.21
CA LYS A 5 19.33 -77.80 0.21
C LYS A 5 19.44 -76.53 -0.64
N GLU A 6 18.57 -76.40 -1.64
CA GLU A 6 18.17 -75.10 -2.16
C GLU A 6 17.15 -74.49 -1.20
N GLU A 7 17.55 -73.43 -0.49
CA GLU A 7 16.64 -72.43 0.06
C GLU A 7 17.01 -71.10 -0.61
N THR A 8 16.44 -70.86 -1.79
CA THR A 8 16.27 -69.50 -2.33
C THR A 8 14.83 -69.10 -2.07
N THR A 9 14.56 -68.65 -0.85
CA THR A 9 13.45 -67.73 -0.59
C THR A 9 13.79 -66.42 -1.29
N GLU A 10 13.33 -66.25 -2.52
CA GLU A 10 13.13 -64.92 -3.08
C GLU A 10 12.13 -64.20 -2.18
N GLU A 11 12.62 -63.23 -1.40
CA GLU A 11 11.77 -62.21 -0.82
C GLU A 11 11.08 -61.48 -1.97
N HIS A 12 9.87 -61.92 -2.32
CA HIS A 12 8.93 -61.11 -3.08
C HIS A 12 8.68 -59.84 -2.25
N LYS A 13 9.38 -58.76 -2.58
CA LYS A 13 9.00 -57.41 -2.17
C LYS A 13 7.58 -57.20 -2.67
N GLU A 14 6.60 -57.31 -1.77
CA GLU A 14 5.25 -56.78 -2.00
C GLU A 14 5.42 -55.34 -2.48
N THR A 15 5.18 -55.12 -3.78
CA THR A 15 5.05 -53.76 -4.31
C THR A 15 3.89 -53.12 -3.59
N ASP A 16 4.20 -52.19 -2.69
CA ASP A 16 3.23 -51.45 -1.89
C ASP A 16 2.10 -50.92 -2.78
N LEU A 17 0.88 -51.42 -2.56
CA LEU A 17 -0.33 -51.06 -3.31
C LEU A 17 -0.51 -49.53 -3.38
N THR A 18 -0.10 -48.85 -2.30
CA THR A 18 -0.09 -47.39 -2.16
C THR A 18 0.80 -46.72 -3.20
N SER A 19 1.98 -47.30 -3.46
CA SER A 19 2.92 -46.81 -4.48
C SER A 19 2.37 -47.00 -5.90
N ASN A 20 1.69 -48.13 -6.17
CA ASN A 20 1.06 -48.41 -7.46
C ASN A 20 -0.09 -47.43 -7.74
N ILE A 21 -0.94 -47.15 -6.75
CA ILE A 21 -2.03 -46.16 -6.85
C ILE A 21 -1.45 -44.76 -7.11
N ALA A 22 -0.40 -44.37 -6.38
CA ALA A 22 0.26 -43.08 -6.58
C ALA A 22 0.84 -42.96 -8.00
N GLN A 23 1.42 -44.04 -8.54
CA GLN A 23 2.00 -44.05 -9.89
C GLN A 23 0.92 -43.96 -10.98
N ILE A 24 -0.18 -44.70 -10.86
CA ILE A 24 -1.31 -44.61 -11.81
C ILE A 24 -1.90 -43.21 -11.78
N THR A 25 -2.08 -42.64 -10.60
CA THR A 25 -2.60 -41.28 -10.42
C THR A 25 -1.68 -40.25 -11.06
N ALA A 26 -0.36 -40.33 -10.81
CA ALA A 26 0.64 -39.46 -11.40
C ALA A 26 0.65 -39.52 -12.94
N CYS A 27 0.67 -40.74 -13.52
CA CYS A 27 0.60 -40.93 -14.97
C CYS A 27 -0.68 -40.35 -15.59
N THR A 28 -1.81 -40.50 -14.87
CA THR A 28 -3.10 -39.95 -15.31
C THR A 28 -3.08 -38.42 -15.29
N ILE A 29 -2.56 -37.80 -14.23
CA ILE A 29 -2.40 -36.34 -14.13
C ILE A 29 -1.54 -35.82 -15.28
N GLN A 30 -0.39 -36.43 -15.55
CA GLN A 30 0.50 -36.01 -16.64
C GLN A 30 -0.18 -36.13 -18.01
N SER A 31 -0.93 -37.21 -18.23
CA SER A 31 -1.68 -37.43 -19.48
C SER A 31 -2.76 -36.37 -19.66
N LEU A 32 -3.53 -36.08 -18.61
CA LEU A 32 -4.54 -35.03 -18.64
C LEU A 32 -3.92 -33.64 -18.83
N CYS A 33 -2.74 -33.36 -18.27
CA CYS A 33 -2.01 -32.11 -18.51
C CYS A 33 -1.66 -31.95 -19.99
N LYS A 34 -1.12 -32.99 -20.63
CA LYS A 34 -0.81 -32.97 -22.08
C LYS A 34 -2.06 -32.71 -22.92
N ILE A 35 -3.17 -33.40 -22.62
CA ILE A 35 -4.45 -33.20 -23.31
C ILE A 35 -4.97 -31.78 -23.09
N GLY A 36 -4.93 -31.28 -21.84
CA GLY A 36 -5.42 -29.96 -21.47
C GLY A 36 -4.63 -28.83 -22.14
N THR A 37 -3.30 -28.94 -22.17
CA THR A 37 -2.43 -27.97 -22.85
C THR A 37 -2.64 -27.98 -24.36
N HIS A 38 -2.83 -29.15 -24.97
CA HIS A 38 -3.14 -29.25 -26.40
C HIS A 38 -4.52 -28.66 -26.74
N ALA A 39 -5.53 -28.93 -25.91
CA ALA A 39 -6.85 -28.33 -26.08
C ALA A 39 -6.80 -26.80 -25.94
N ALA A 40 -5.94 -26.26 -25.05
CA ALA A 40 -5.76 -24.82 -24.87
C ALA A 40 -5.10 -24.16 -26.09
N SER A 41 -4.07 -24.78 -26.68
CA SER A 41 -3.36 -24.23 -27.85
C SER A 41 -4.20 -24.24 -29.13
N SER A 42 -5.25 -25.08 -29.20
CA SER A 42 -6.20 -25.13 -30.32
C SER A 42 -7.23 -23.98 -30.34
N GLY A 43 -6.94 -22.85 -29.67
CA GLY A 43 -7.81 -21.67 -29.60
C GLY A 43 -9.12 -21.92 -28.84
N GLY A 44 -9.16 -22.92 -27.95
CA GLY A 44 -10.35 -23.25 -27.17
C GLY A 44 -11.48 -23.92 -27.95
N SER A 45 -11.25 -24.36 -29.19
CA SER A 45 -12.25 -25.11 -29.99
C SER A 45 -12.70 -26.42 -29.32
N GLN A 46 -11.89 -26.94 -28.40
CA GLN A 46 -12.12 -28.17 -27.64
C GLN A 46 -12.47 -27.91 -26.17
N VAL A 47 -13.43 -27.02 -25.89
CA VAL A 47 -13.84 -26.62 -24.52
C VAL A 47 -14.16 -27.82 -23.62
N ILE A 48 -14.80 -28.86 -24.16
CA ILE A 48 -15.19 -30.05 -23.40
C ILE A 48 -13.94 -30.80 -22.91
N LEU A 49 -12.98 -31.05 -23.80
CA LEU A 49 -11.72 -31.72 -23.46
C LEU A 49 -10.93 -30.89 -22.44
N LEU A 50 -10.83 -29.57 -22.67
CA LEU A 50 -10.19 -28.64 -21.75
C LEU A 50 -10.80 -28.74 -20.34
N ASN A 51 -12.13 -28.70 -20.25
CA ASN A 51 -12.85 -28.75 -18.98
C ASN A 51 -12.67 -30.08 -18.25
N ILE A 52 -12.79 -31.19 -18.98
CA ILE A 52 -12.59 -32.54 -18.41
C ILE A 52 -11.15 -32.69 -17.91
N SER A 53 -10.17 -32.27 -18.70
CA SER A 53 -8.75 -32.35 -18.35
C SER A 53 -8.44 -31.60 -17.05
N TRP A 54 -8.77 -30.30 -16.97
CA TRP A 54 -8.43 -29.52 -15.77
C TRP A 54 -9.25 -29.90 -14.55
N LYS A 55 -10.53 -30.26 -14.70
CA LYS A 55 -11.30 -30.83 -13.59
C LYS A 55 -10.69 -32.12 -13.09
N GLY A 56 -10.32 -33.03 -14.00
CA GLY A 56 -9.66 -34.28 -13.66
C GLY A 56 -8.32 -34.07 -12.95
N ILE A 57 -7.48 -33.16 -13.45
CA ILE A 57 -6.21 -32.78 -12.81
C ILE A 57 -6.45 -32.31 -11.38
N ILE A 58 -7.36 -31.34 -11.18
CA ILE A 58 -7.66 -30.80 -9.85
C ILE A 58 -8.19 -31.89 -8.90
N SER A 59 -9.13 -32.71 -9.35
CA SER A 59 -9.70 -33.79 -8.53
C SER A 59 -8.66 -34.84 -8.15
N LEU A 60 -7.80 -35.25 -9.08
CA LEU A 60 -6.76 -36.25 -8.81
C LEU A 60 -5.66 -35.70 -7.91
N LEU A 61 -5.28 -34.44 -8.10
CA LEU A 61 -4.36 -33.73 -7.22
C LEU A 61 -4.92 -33.62 -5.79
N GLN A 62 -6.18 -33.21 -5.65
CA GLN A 62 -6.83 -33.12 -4.34
C GLN A 62 -6.91 -34.48 -3.63
N LEU A 63 -7.30 -35.54 -4.35
CA LEU A 63 -7.38 -36.90 -3.80
C LEU A 63 -6.01 -37.50 -3.50
N GLY A 64 -4.98 -37.12 -4.27
CA GLY A 64 -3.62 -37.64 -4.16
C GLY A 64 -2.68 -36.81 -3.31
N LYS A 65 -3.14 -35.75 -2.62
CA LYS A 65 -2.31 -34.90 -1.75
C LYS A 65 -1.54 -35.75 -0.73
N GLY A 66 -0.25 -35.47 -0.55
CA GLY A 66 0.66 -36.28 0.27
C GLY A 66 1.22 -37.54 -0.40
N MET A 67 0.64 -38.01 -1.51
CA MET A 67 1.10 -39.22 -2.23
C MET A 67 1.72 -38.92 -3.59
N VAL A 68 1.22 -37.91 -4.31
CA VAL A 68 1.61 -37.63 -5.70
C VAL A 68 2.72 -36.59 -5.84
N GLU A 69 3.05 -35.85 -4.78
CA GLU A 69 4.02 -34.74 -4.78
C GLU A 69 5.43 -35.21 -5.16
N GLU A 70 5.81 -36.44 -4.77
CA GLU A 70 7.10 -37.04 -5.13
C GLU A 70 7.17 -37.51 -6.59
N LYS A 71 6.02 -37.75 -7.23
CA LYS A 71 5.91 -38.35 -8.57
C LYS A 71 5.46 -37.35 -9.65
N VAL A 72 4.96 -36.18 -9.25
CA VAL A 72 4.39 -35.18 -10.14
C VAL A 72 4.99 -33.81 -9.82
N ASN A 73 5.50 -33.12 -10.85
CA ASN A 73 5.93 -31.73 -10.70
C ASN A 73 4.71 -30.80 -10.61
N VAL A 74 4.18 -30.62 -9.40
CA VAL A 74 3.02 -29.76 -9.14
C VAL A 74 3.30 -28.30 -9.55
N ARG A 75 4.56 -27.83 -9.41
CA ARG A 75 4.96 -26.47 -9.81
C ARG A 75 4.73 -26.22 -11.28
N GLU A 76 5.17 -27.15 -12.14
CA GLU A 76 4.94 -27.07 -13.59
C GLU A 76 3.45 -27.07 -13.91
N ILE A 77 2.65 -27.89 -13.22
CA ILE A 77 1.20 -27.94 -13.42
C ILE A 77 0.54 -26.61 -13.07
N ILE A 78 0.98 -25.92 -12.01
CA ILE A 78 0.48 -24.58 -11.65
C ILE A 78 0.92 -23.54 -12.69
N LEU A 79 2.14 -23.64 -13.22
CA LEU A 79 2.67 -22.66 -14.17
C LEU A 79 1.97 -22.72 -15.54
N ILE A 80 1.46 -23.88 -15.97
CA ILE A 80 0.71 -24.01 -17.23
C ILE A 80 -0.49 -23.04 -17.31
N PRO A 81 -1.50 -23.08 -16.42
CA PRO A 81 -2.65 -22.20 -16.50
C PRO A 81 -2.27 -20.72 -16.32
N ILE A 82 -1.28 -20.41 -15.47
CA ILE A 82 -0.77 -19.03 -15.32
C ILE A 82 -0.18 -18.53 -16.64
N SER A 83 0.67 -19.34 -17.29
CA SER A 83 1.32 -18.96 -18.55
C SER A 83 0.31 -18.78 -19.67
N VAL A 84 -0.69 -19.67 -19.77
CA VAL A 84 -1.78 -19.55 -20.77
C VAL A 84 -2.62 -18.30 -20.52
N ALA A 85 -2.92 -17.96 -19.27
CA ALA A 85 -3.64 -16.75 -18.91
C ALA A 85 -2.86 -15.48 -19.28
N ILE A 86 -1.56 -15.42 -18.96
CA ILE A 86 -0.67 -14.30 -19.29
C ILE A 86 -0.56 -14.13 -20.81
N GLU A 87 -0.33 -15.23 -21.53
CA GLU A 87 -0.18 -15.19 -22.99
C GLU A 87 -1.48 -14.74 -23.68
N SER A 88 -2.62 -15.25 -23.22
CA SER A 88 -3.93 -14.82 -23.74
C SER A 88 -4.20 -13.35 -23.46
N LEU A 89 -3.80 -12.85 -22.28
CA LEU A 89 -3.89 -11.44 -21.95
C LEU A 89 -2.98 -10.59 -22.84
N ARG A 90 -1.74 -11.03 -23.09
CA ARG A 90 -0.81 -10.37 -24.01
C ARG A 90 -1.45 -10.17 -25.38
N VAL A 91 -1.98 -11.24 -25.97
CA VAL A 91 -2.62 -11.20 -27.29
C VAL A 91 -3.81 -10.23 -27.31
N ALA A 92 -4.61 -10.19 -26.24
CA ALA A 92 -5.72 -9.24 -26.14
C ALA A 92 -5.22 -7.79 -26.04
N THR A 93 -4.23 -7.52 -25.17
CA THR A 93 -3.63 -6.20 -24.99
C THR A 93 -2.97 -5.70 -26.26
N GLU A 94 -2.18 -6.53 -26.95
CA GLU A 94 -1.55 -6.19 -28.23
C GLU A 94 -2.58 -5.87 -29.31
N ARG A 95 -3.71 -6.60 -29.35
CA ARG A 95 -4.78 -6.36 -30.32
C ARG A 95 -5.53 -5.05 -30.07
N TRP A 96 -5.74 -4.68 -28.81
CA TRP A 96 -6.61 -3.56 -28.44
C TRP A 96 -5.89 -2.25 -28.18
N CYS A 97 -4.60 -2.28 -27.84
CA CYS A 97 -3.80 -1.08 -27.61
C CYS A 97 -3.22 -0.46 -28.90
N VAL A 98 -3.47 -1.05 -30.07
CA VAL A 98 -3.33 -0.38 -31.38
C VAL A 98 -4.38 0.75 -31.46
N PRO A 99 -4.12 1.89 -32.12
CA PRO A 99 -5.14 2.92 -32.31
C PRO A 99 -6.42 2.33 -32.90
N LEU A 100 -7.42 2.11 -32.05
CA LEU A 100 -8.71 1.59 -32.46
C LEU A 100 -9.50 2.74 -33.09
N GLN A 101 -10.12 2.46 -34.24
CA GLN A 101 -11.06 3.41 -34.85
C GLN A 101 -12.41 3.40 -34.10
N GLU A 102 -12.74 2.32 -33.39
CA GLU A 102 -14.03 2.09 -32.73
C GLU A 102 -13.88 1.69 -31.26
N VAL A 103 -14.90 1.98 -30.45
CA VAL A 103 -14.95 1.60 -29.02
C VAL A 103 -15.10 0.08 -28.89
N LEU A 104 -14.27 -0.55 -28.06
CA LEU A 104 -14.34 -1.99 -27.82
C LEU A 104 -15.63 -2.37 -27.09
N GLY A 105 -16.41 -3.27 -27.68
CA GLY A 105 -17.67 -3.73 -27.11
C GLY A 105 -17.50 -4.69 -25.92
N THR A 106 -18.39 -4.61 -24.94
CA THR A 106 -18.43 -5.50 -23.75
C THR A 106 -18.46 -6.99 -24.12
N ALA A 107 -19.17 -7.36 -25.19
CA ALA A 107 -19.26 -8.76 -25.62
C ALA A 107 -17.93 -9.32 -26.15
N GLU A 108 -17.14 -8.48 -26.84
CA GLU A 108 -15.82 -8.87 -27.34
C GLU A 108 -14.83 -9.02 -26.20
N ALA A 109 -14.75 -8.00 -25.32
CA ALA A 109 -13.89 -8.05 -24.13
C ALA A 109 -14.24 -9.25 -23.23
N ARG A 110 -15.53 -9.52 -22.99
CA ARG A 110 -15.96 -10.67 -22.19
C ARG A 110 -15.57 -12.00 -22.82
N ARG A 111 -15.66 -12.12 -24.15
CA ARG A 111 -15.25 -13.33 -24.87
C ARG A 111 -13.75 -13.61 -24.71
N ALA A 112 -12.91 -12.56 -24.69
CA ALA A 112 -11.47 -12.69 -24.49
C ALA A 112 -11.11 -13.02 -23.03
N PHE A 113 -11.79 -12.41 -22.05
CA PHE A 113 -11.44 -12.57 -20.63
C PHE A 113 -12.01 -13.83 -19.97
N LEU A 114 -13.13 -14.39 -20.44
CA LEU A 114 -13.71 -15.60 -19.84
C LEU A 114 -12.73 -16.81 -19.83
N PRO A 115 -12.02 -17.12 -20.93
CA PRO A 115 -10.97 -18.15 -20.91
C PRO A 115 -9.84 -17.84 -19.93
N ILE A 116 -9.40 -16.58 -19.84
CA ILE A 116 -8.32 -16.16 -18.92
C ILE A 116 -8.76 -16.39 -17.47
N LYS A 117 -9.97 -15.93 -17.12
CA LYS A 117 -10.58 -16.18 -15.80
C LYS A 117 -10.64 -17.68 -15.48
N TYR A 118 -11.00 -18.51 -16.44
CA TYR A 118 -11.07 -19.96 -16.26
C TYR A 118 -9.70 -20.54 -15.85
N PHE A 119 -8.63 -20.17 -16.56
CA PHE A 119 -7.28 -20.65 -16.22
C PHE A 119 -6.80 -20.12 -14.87
N LEU A 120 -7.00 -18.82 -14.58
CA LEU A 120 -6.66 -18.25 -13.28
C LEU A 120 -7.41 -18.95 -12.13
N THR A 121 -8.70 -19.25 -12.31
CA THR A 121 -9.49 -19.98 -11.31
C THR A 121 -8.94 -21.38 -11.05
N ASN A 122 -8.51 -22.10 -12.09
CA ASN A 122 -7.89 -23.40 -11.93
C ASN A 122 -6.52 -23.31 -11.25
N ALA A 123 -5.72 -22.29 -11.60
CA ALA A 123 -4.45 -22.02 -10.93
C ALA A 123 -4.67 -21.80 -9.42
N VAL A 124 -5.62 -20.92 -9.05
CA VAL A 124 -5.99 -20.66 -7.65
C VAL A 124 -6.33 -21.96 -6.93
N ARG A 125 -7.18 -22.81 -7.51
CA ARG A 125 -7.58 -24.08 -6.89
C ARG A 125 -6.38 -24.98 -6.60
N ILE A 126 -5.46 -25.13 -7.55
CA ILE A 126 -4.27 -25.96 -7.36
C ILE A 126 -3.35 -25.33 -6.32
N CYS A 127 -3.17 -24.00 -6.36
CA CYS A 127 -2.38 -23.27 -5.39
C CYS A 127 -2.89 -23.44 -3.96
N SER A 128 -4.22 -23.45 -3.77
CA SER A 128 -4.83 -23.68 -2.46
C SER A 128 -4.63 -25.12 -1.96
N ILE A 129 -4.49 -26.10 -2.86
CA ILE A 129 -4.22 -27.50 -2.50
C ILE A 129 -2.75 -27.69 -2.11
N TYR A 130 -1.80 -27.04 -2.82
CA TYR A 130 -0.35 -27.15 -2.56
C TYR A 130 0.32 -25.79 -2.31
N PRO A 131 0.07 -25.13 -1.17
CA PRO A 131 0.67 -23.84 -0.86
C PRO A 131 2.21 -23.86 -0.81
N SER A 132 2.84 -24.93 -0.33
CA SER A 132 4.30 -25.05 -0.27
C SER A 132 4.95 -25.07 -1.65
N GLU A 133 4.39 -25.85 -2.58
CA GLU A 133 4.84 -25.88 -3.99
C GLU A 133 4.57 -24.55 -4.69
N THR A 134 3.45 -23.90 -4.34
CA THR A 134 3.09 -22.58 -4.83
C THR A 134 4.08 -21.52 -4.37
N MET A 135 4.52 -21.60 -3.11
CA MET A 135 5.51 -20.67 -2.56
C MET A 135 6.85 -20.78 -3.29
N ALA A 136 7.24 -21.96 -3.77
CA ALA A 136 8.47 -22.13 -4.56
C ALA A 136 8.45 -21.37 -5.91
N ILE A 137 7.26 -21.01 -6.41
CA ILE A 137 7.05 -20.28 -7.66
C ILE A 137 6.40 -18.89 -7.45
N TYR A 138 6.49 -18.34 -6.25
CA TYR A 138 5.83 -17.07 -5.88
C TYR A 138 6.15 -15.91 -6.85
N LYS A 139 7.37 -15.85 -7.40
CA LYS A 139 7.77 -14.82 -8.38
C LYS A 139 6.90 -14.84 -9.64
N SER A 140 6.53 -16.02 -10.13
CA SER A 140 5.65 -16.16 -11.29
C SER A 140 4.21 -15.72 -10.97
N ILE A 141 3.78 -15.94 -9.73
CA ILE A 141 2.45 -15.51 -9.25
C ILE A 141 2.39 -13.99 -9.12
N ILE A 142 3.41 -13.39 -8.51
CA ILE A 142 3.56 -11.93 -8.46
C ILE A 142 3.56 -11.37 -9.88
N ARG A 143 4.37 -11.93 -10.78
CA ARG A 143 4.43 -11.50 -12.19
C ARG A 143 3.06 -11.57 -12.86
N CYS A 144 2.26 -12.61 -12.62
CA CYS A 144 0.91 -12.71 -13.14
C CYS A 144 0.03 -11.54 -12.66
N ALA A 145 0.03 -11.25 -11.36
CA ALA A 145 -0.71 -10.12 -10.80
C ALA A 145 -0.24 -8.76 -11.35
N LEU A 146 1.07 -8.58 -11.52
CA LEU A 146 1.65 -7.37 -12.11
C LEU A 146 1.22 -7.18 -13.57
N LEU A 147 1.23 -8.22 -14.40
CA LEU A 147 0.84 -8.11 -15.81
C LEU A 147 -0.65 -7.83 -15.99
N ILE A 148 -1.49 -8.42 -15.13
CA ILE A 148 -2.93 -8.12 -15.10
C ILE A 148 -3.17 -6.68 -14.65
N SER A 149 -2.52 -6.23 -13.58
CA SER A 149 -2.61 -4.84 -13.10
C SER A 149 -2.09 -3.85 -14.15
N HIS A 150 -0.98 -4.15 -14.81
CA HIS A 150 -0.42 -3.32 -15.87
C HIS A 150 -1.41 -3.19 -17.05
N SER A 151 -2.01 -4.29 -17.49
CA SER A 151 -3.02 -4.27 -18.55
C SER A 151 -4.26 -3.46 -18.12
N SER A 152 -4.68 -3.57 -16.86
CA SER A 152 -5.75 -2.75 -16.29
C SER A 152 -5.45 -1.25 -16.44
N ILE A 153 -4.25 -0.83 -16.07
CA ILE A 153 -3.81 0.57 -16.13
C ILE A 153 -3.79 1.06 -17.59
N LEU A 154 -3.27 0.25 -18.51
CA LEU A 154 -3.28 0.59 -19.94
C LEU A 154 -4.71 0.81 -20.46
N PHE A 155 -5.64 -0.07 -20.10
CA PHE A 155 -7.04 0.05 -20.53
C PHE A 155 -7.71 1.28 -19.90
N CYS A 156 -7.45 1.56 -18.62
CA CYS A 156 -8.02 2.73 -17.94
C CYS A 156 -7.58 4.07 -18.54
N ARG A 157 -6.36 4.13 -19.11
CA ARG A 157 -5.85 5.33 -19.79
C ARG A 157 -6.50 5.57 -21.16
N ASN A 158 -7.17 4.58 -21.75
CA ASN A 158 -7.82 4.69 -23.05
C ASN A 158 -9.35 4.65 -22.91
N PRO A 159 -10.06 5.78 -23.17
CA PRO A 159 -11.52 5.81 -23.11
C PRO A 159 -12.24 4.79 -24.00
N GLN A 160 -11.63 4.38 -25.13
CA GLN A 160 -12.19 3.38 -26.03
C GLN A 160 -12.17 1.95 -25.44
N LEU A 161 -11.37 1.74 -24.38
CA LEU A 161 -11.20 0.45 -23.71
C LEU A 161 -11.93 0.38 -22.36
N LYS A 162 -12.81 1.34 -22.07
CA LYS A 162 -13.58 1.40 -20.81
C LYS A 162 -14.26 0.07 -20.47
N ALA A 163 -14.92 -0.57 -21.44
CA ALA A 163 -15.59 -1.85 -21.24
C ALA A 163 -14.60 -2.99 -20.92
N ALA A 164 -13.38 -2.97 -21.47
CA ALA A 164 -12.33 -3.92 -21.10
C ALA A 164 -11.80 -3.64 -19.69
N SER A 165 -11.61 -2.38 -19.29
CA SER A 165 -11.20 -2.06 -17.91
C SER A 165 -12.21 -2.58 -16.89
N GLU A 166 -13.50 -2.31 -17.08
CA GLU A 166 -14.57 -2.77 -16.18
C GLU A 166 -14.62 -4.30 -16.10
N LEU A 167 -14.52 -4.99 -17.24
CA LEU A 167 -14.54 -6.46 -17.26
C LEU A 167 -13.26 -7.10 -16.72
N LEU A 168 -12.10 -6.47 -16.89
CA LEU A 168 -10.85 -6.95 -16.30
C LEU A 168 -10.94 -6.87 -14.78
N PHE A 169 -11.42 -5.74 -14.25
CA PHE A 169 -11.69 -5.54 -12.83
C PHE A 169 -12.70 -6.57 -12.29
N GLU A 170 -13.78 -6.86 -13.02
CA GLU A 170 -14.79 -7.84 -12.57
C GLU A 170 -14.32 -9.31 -12.67
N LEU A 171 -13.56 -9.65 -13.72
CA LEU A 171 -13.32 -11.05 -14.08
C LEU A 171 -11.92 -11.55 -13.72
N LEU A 172 -10.89 -10.73 -13.90
CA LEU A 172 -9.49 -11.17 -13.86
C LEU A 172 -8.79 -10.75 -12.56
N GLU A 173 -8.92 -9.48 -12.18
CA GLU A 173 -8.26 -8.89 -11.01
C GLU A 173 -8.53 -9.67 -9.70
N PRO A 174 -9.79 -10.09 -9.40
CA PRO A 174 -10.07 -10.84 -8.19
C PRO A 174 -9.35 -12.19 -8.18
N SER A 175 -9.24 -12.84 -9.34
CA SER A 175 -8.59 -14.15 -9.43
C SER A 175 -7.07 -14.03 -9.31
N SER A 176 -6.47 -12.97 -9.87
CA SER A 176 -5.04 -12.73 -9.73
C SER A 176 -4.63 -12.37 -8.31
N PHE A 177 -5.42 -11.56 -7.62
CA PHE A 177 -5.17 -11.25 -6.21
C PHE A 177 -5.47 -12.44 -5.31
N LEU A 178 -6.46 -13.28 -5.66
CA LEU A 178 -6.72 -14.51 -4.93
C LEU A 178 -5.55 -15.51 -4.98
N LEU A 179 -4.72 -15.50 -6.03
CA LEU A 179 -3.48 -16.29 -6.07
C LEU A 179 -2.51 -15.85 -4.96
N LEU A 180 -2.33 -14.54 -4.78
CA LEU A 180 -1.50 -13.97 -3.73
C LEU A 180 -2.10 -14.24 -2.35
N ASP A 181 -3.39 -13.95 -2.18
CA ASP A 181 -4.12 -14.20 -0.94
C ASP A 181 -4.05 -15.66 -0.49
N THR A 182 -4.08 -16.60 -1.43
CA THR A 182 -3.97 -18.04 -1.14
C THR A 182 -2.68 -18.36 -0.39
N LEU A 183 -1.56 -17.78 -0.82
CA LEU A 183 -0.28 -17.93 -0.13
C LEU A 183 -0.30 -17.25 1.25
N MET A 184 -0.85 -16.04 1.32
CA MET A 184 -0.90 -15.27 2.58
C MET A 184 -1.81 -15.90 3.64
N LYS A 185 -2.94 -16.49 3.23
CA LYS A 185 -3.92 -17.14 4.11
C LYS A 185 -3.53 -18.57 4.49
N SER A 186 -2.64 -19.21 3.73
CA SER A 186 -2.23 -20.59 4.00
C SER A 186 -1.56 -20.75 5.37
N THR A 187 -1.93 -21.81 6.09
CA THR A 187 -1.26 -22.22 7.33
C THR A 187 0.02 -23.04 7.08
N GLU A 188 0.16 -23.62 5.88
CA GLU A 188 1.31 -24.45 5.48
C GLU A 188 2.53 -23.60 5.08
N VAL A 189 2.33 -22.33 4.72
CA VAL A 189 3.41 -21.39 4.37
C VAL A 189 3.88 -20.68 5.63
N SER A 190 5.20 -20.72 5.89
CA SER A 190 5.81 -20.09 7.06
C SER A 190 5.68 -18.55 7.01
N PRO A 191 5.64 -17.86 8.17
CA PRO A 191 5.66 -16.39 8.23
C PRO A 191 6.82 -15.78 7.44
N GLU A 192 8.03 -16.34 7.55
CA GLU A 192 9.23 -15.85 6.88
C GLU A 192 9.08 -15.91 5.37
N SER A 193 8.47 -16.99 4.86
CA SER A 193 8.20 -17.15 3.43
C SER A 193 7.17 -16.13 2.94
N LYS A 194 6.16 -15.79 3.77
CA LYS A 194 5.20 -14.72 3.45
C LYS A 194 5.86 -13.35 3.47
N CYS A 195 6.78 -13.10 4.40
CA CYS A 195 7.57 -11.87 4.41
C CYS A 195 8.47 -11.78 3.17
N GLN A 196 9.08 -12.87 2.71
CA GLN A 196 9.85 -12.89 1.45
C GLN A 196 9.00 -12.49 0.23
N LEU A 197 7.73 -12.90 0.21
CA LEU A 197 6.79 -12.49 -0.84
C LEU A 197 6.60 -10.97 -0.84
N VAL A 198 6.40 -10.36 0.34
CA VAL A 198 6.27 -8.89 0.48
C VAL A 198 7.58 -8.18 0.15
N GLN A 199 8.72 -8.75 0.57
CA GLN A 199 10.05 -8.19 0.32
C GLN A 199 10.34 -8.05 -1.16
N TYR A 200 9.90 -9.01 -1.98
CA TYR A 200 10.07 -8.95 -3.43
C TYR A 200 9.46 -7.70 -4.08
N PHE A 201 8.40 -7.13 -3.50
CA PHE A 201 7.83 -5.88 -4.01
C PHE A 201 8.73 -4.69 -3.71
N LEU A 202 8.84 -3.79 -4.70
CA LEU A 202 9.58 -2.53 -4.62
C LEU A 202 11.10 -2.68 -4.41
N GLU A 203 11.62 -3.90 -4.29
CA GLU A 203 13.02 -4.22 -3.96
C GLU A 203 14.03 -3.52 -4.88
N LYS A 204 13.71 -3.41 -6.17
CA LYS A 204 14.59 -2.90 -7.22
C LYS A 204 14.65 -1.37 -7.32
N VAL A 205 13.75 -0.66 -6.65
CA VAL A 205 13.79 0.82 -6.57
C VAL A 205 15.01 1.28 -5.77
N ARG A 206 15.57 0.41 -4.91
CA ARG A 206 16.79 0.70 -4.13
C ARG A 206 18.06 0.79 -4.97
N THR A 207 18.08 0.26 -6.20
CA THR A 207 19.30 0.13 -7.01
C THR A 207 19.37 1.08 -8.22
N GLY A 208 18.28 1.78 -8.54
CA GLY A 208 18.24 2.72 -9.67
C GLY A 208 18.71 4.11 -9.27
N ASN A 209 19.81 4.60 -9.84
CA ASN A 209 20.15 6.02 -9.78
C ASN A 209 19.06 6.83 -10.50
N PRO A 210 18.54 7.92 -9.91
CA PRO A 210 17.51 8.77 -10.53
C PRO A 210 18.02 9.62 -11.70
N GLU A 211 19.31 9.52 -12.09
CA GLU A 211 19.96 10.40 -13.06
C GLU A 211 19.75 10.02 -14.54
N TYR A 212 19.07 8.92 -14.87
CA TYR A 212 18.75 8.63 -16.27
C TYR A 212 17.41 9.25 -16.69
N THR A 213 17.44 10.58 -16.86
CA THR A 213 16.47 11.31 -17.69
C THR A 213 16.84 11.11 -19.17
N GLY A 214 16.63 9.90 -19.69
CA GLY A 214 16.43 9.74 -21.13
C GLY A 214 15.00 10.13 -21.44
N GLU A 215 14.77 11.00 -22.43
CA GLU A 215 13.43 11.29 -22.96
C GLU A 215 12.71 9.97 -23.26
N VAL A 216 11.74 9.60 -22.43
CA VAL A 216 10.89 8.44 -22.66
C VAL A 216 9.79 8.90 -23.60
N ASP A 217 9.88 8.46 -24.84
CA ASP A 217 8.81 8.63 -25.81
C ASP A 217 7.50 8.04 -25.24
N HIS A 218 6.52 8.90 -24.94
CA HIS A 218 5.26 8.51 -24.31
C HIS A 218 4.38 7.64 -25.23
N THR A 219 4.79 7.41 -26.49
CA THR A 219 4.21 6.39 -27.36
C THR A 219 4.79 5.02 -27.03
N MET A 220 4.02 4.23 -26.27
CA MET A 220 4.33 2.84 -25.97
C MET A 220 4.51 2.04 -27.28
N ASN A 221 5.74 1.66 -27.61
CA ASN A 221 6.02 0.85 -28.80
C ASN A 221 5.64 -0.63 -28.53
N PHE A 222 5.10 -1.33 -29.53
CA PHE A 222 4.74 -2.76 -29.45
C PHE A 222 5.93 -3.65 -29.08
N ALA A 223 7.14 -3.26 -29.49
CA ALA A 223 8.37 -3.93 -29.07
C ALA A 223 8.53 -3.91 -27.53
N THR A 224 8.16 -2.80 -26.88
CA THR A 224 8.23 -2.63 -25.42
C THR A 224 7.16 -3.44 -24.68
N LEU A 225 5.95 -3.56 -25.25
CA LEU A 225 4.90 -4.46 -24.74
C LEU A 225 5.35 -5.94 -24.78
N GLY A 226 5.92 -6.38 -25.91
CA GLY A 226 6.45 -7.74 -26.04
C GLY A 226 7.53 -8.07 -25.00
N CYS A 227 8.39 -7.09 -24.67
CA CYS A 227 9.39 -7.22 -23.61
C CYS A 227 8.75 -7.35 -22.21
N ILE A 228 7.72 -6.56 -21.88
CA ILE A 228 7.07 -6.63 -20.56
C ILE A 228 6.47 -8.02 -20.29
N PHE A 229 5.89 -8.65 -21.31
CA PHE A 229 5.33 -10.00 -21.18
C PHE A 229 6.39 -11.11 -21.28
N SER A 230 7.59 -10.83 -21.79
CA SER A 230 8.70 -11.80 -21.94
C SER A 230 9.40 -12.15 -20.62
N VAL A 231 9.71 -13.43 -20.43
CA VAL A 231 10.29 -13.99 -19.19
C VAL A 231 11.75 -13.58 -18.95
N ASP A 232 12.50 -13.21 -20.00
CA ASP A 232 13.97 -13.09 -19.99
C ASP A 232 14.55 -11.69 -20.30
N SER A 233 13.72 -10.66 -20.49
CA SER A 233 14.23 -9.38 -21.00
C SER A 233 14.82 -8.46 -19.92
N ASP A 234 15.87 -7.74 -20.33
CA ASP A 234 16.78 -6.91 -19.52
C ASP A 234 16.09 -6.08 -18.43
N VAL A 235 16.72 -6.12 -17.26
CA VAL A 235 16.09 -5.88 -15.97
C VAL A 235 15.67 -4.42 -15.79
N ASP A 236 16.37 -3.41 -16.30
CA ASP A 236 16.19 -2.05 -15.79
C ASP A 236 15.01 -1.26 -16.39
N ASN A 237 14.79 -1.29 -17.71
CA ASN A 237 13.71 -0.52 -18.35
C ASN A 237 12.31 -1.14 -18.14
N ILE A 238 12.23 -2.48 -18.05
CA ILE A 238 10.98 -3.21 -17.87
C ILE A 238 10.45 -3.03 -16.44
N ASN A 239 11.34 -2.89 -15.46
CA ASN A 239 10.92 -2.62 -14.09
C ASN A 239 10.24 -1.26 -13.95
N ARG A 240 10.71 -0.22 -14.66
CA ARG A 240 10.10 1.12 -14.60
C ARG A 240 8.67 1.12 -15.14
N ALA A 241 8.42 0.45 -16.27
CA ALA A 241 7.10 0.34 -16.87
C ALA A 241 6.08 -0.42 -15.98
N LEU A 242 6.55 -1.30 -15.10
CA LEU A 242 5.73 -2.05 -14.15
C LEU A 242 5.53 -1.35 -12.81
N LEU A 243 6.20 -0.22 -12.53
CA LEU A 243 6.07 0.47 -11.24
C LEU A 243 4.61 0.84 -10.87
N PRO A 244 3.76 1.36 -11.79
CA PRO A 244 2.35 1.60 -11.47
C PRO A 244 1.58 0.32 -11.13
N ALA A 245 1.96 -0.81 -11.72
CA ALA A 245 1.38 -2.11 -11.41
C ALA A 245 1.88 -2.64 -10.06
N GLU A 246 3.17 -2.50 -9.74
CA GLU A 246 3.73 -2.81 -8.42
C GLU A 246 3.05 -1.99 -7.32
N PHE A 247 2.85 -0.69 -7.57
CA PHE A 247 2.07 0.20 -6.71
C PHE A 247 0.65 -0.34 -6.46
N THR A 248 -0.06 -0.74 -7.53
CA THR A 248 -1.44 -1.26 -7.42
C THR A 248 -1.49 -2.57 -6.64
N VAL A 249 -0.54 -3.49 -6.86
CA VAL A 249 -0.45 -4.74 -6.09
C VAL A 249 -0.08 -4.46 -4.63
N PHE A 250 0.77 -3.47 -4.36
CA PHE A 250 1.09 -3.05 -2.99
C PHE A 250 -0.15 -2.50 -2.28
N LEU A 251 -0.97 -1.69 -2.95
CA LEU A 251 -2.26 -1.23 -2.40
C LEU A 251 -3.19 -2.39 -2.04
N HIS A 252 -3.22 -3.47 -2.83
CA HIS A 252 -3.96 -4.69 -2.49
C HIS A 252 -3.49 -5.28 -1.17
N PHE A 253 -2.17 -5.39 -0.93
CA PHE A 253 -1.64 -5.87 0.35
C PHE A 253 -1.99 -4.96 1.53
N LEU A 254 -1.96 -3.63 1.34
CA LEU A 254 -2.39 -2.68 2.36
C LEU A 254 -3.87 -2.88 2.72
N ASN A 255 -4.75 -3.06 1.74
CA ASN A 255 -6.17 -3.39 1.96
C ASN A 255 -6.39 -4.77 2.60
N ALA A 256 -5.54 -5.74 2.27
CA ALA A 256 -5.55 -7.09 2.83
C ALA A 256 -5.06 -7.16 4.29
N SER A 257 -4.34 -6.14 4.76
CA SER A 257 -3.67 -6.14 6.06
C SER A 257 -4.51 -6.53 7.29
N PRO A 258 -5.83 -6.26 7.40
CA PRO A 258 -6.60 -6.63 8.59
C PRO A 258 -6.64 -8.15 8.88
N TRP A 259 -6.38 -9.00 7.87
CA TRP A 259 -6.35 -10.46 8.02
C TRP A 259 -4.97 -11.07 7.77
N LEU A 260 -3.95 -10.25 7.53
CA LEU A 260 -2.56 -10.71 7.44
C LEU A 260 -2.00 -11.02 8.83
N ARG A 261 -0.94 -11.85 8.86
CA ARG A 261 -0.20 -12.09 10.10
C ARG A 261 0.62 -10.86 10.49
N GLU A 262 0.87 -10.70 11.78
CA GLU A 262 1.60 -9.56 12.35
C GLU A 262 2.97 -9.35 11.68
N GLU A 263 3.74 -10.41 11.45
CA GLU A 263 5.08 -10.33 10.87
C GLU A 263 5.05 -9.73 9.46
N VAL A 264 3.98 -10.03 8.71
CA VAL A 264 3.76 -9.50 7.37
C VAL A 264 3.36 -8.03 7.43
N VAL A 265 2.50 -7.65 8.38
CA VAL A 265 2.10 -6.24 8.57
C VAL A 265 3.32 -5.39 8.95
N ILE A 266 4.19 -5.90 9.83
CA ILE A 266 5.48 -5.26 10.17
C ILE A 266 6.35 -5.09 8.91
N GLU A 267 6.45 -6.13 8.07
CA GLU A 267 7.24 -6.04 6.84
C GLU A 267 6.66 -5.03 5.84
N LEU A 268 5.32 -4.90 5.76
CA LEU A 268 4.66 -3.85 4.98
C LEU A 268 4.97 -2.46 5.54
N CYS A 269 5.00 -2.25 6.87
CA CYS A 269 5.38 -0.98 7.49
C CYS A 269 6.78 -0.54 7.02
N LYS A 270 7.75 -1.46 7.03
CA LYS A 270 9.14 -1.20 6.60
C LYS A 270 9.25 -0.79 5.13
N LYS A 271 8.26 -1.12 4.31
CA LYS A 271 8.20 -0.76 2.88
C LYS A 271 7.54 0.59 2.61
N LEU A 272 6.88 1.21 3.60
CA LEU A 272 6.16 2.47 3.40
C LEU A 272 7.04 3.64 2.97
N HIS A 273 8.28 3.72 3.47
CA HIS A 273 9.26 4.71 2.98
C HIS A 273 9.53 4.57 1.49
N LEU A 274 9.76 3.33 1.04
CA LEU A 274 10.01 3.03 -0.35
C LEU A 274 8.77 3.30 -1.22
N PHE A 275 7.59 3.05 -0.64
CA PHE A 275 6.31 3.36 -1.24
C PHE A 275 6.11 4.88 -1.44
N LEU A 276 6.50 5.73 -0.47
CA LEU A 276 6.49 7.18 -0.68
C LEU A 276 7.50 7.63 -1.74
N ASN A 277 8.67 7.00 -1.81
CA ASN A 277 9.68 7.33 -2.82
C ASN A 277 9.16 7.06 -4.24
N ILE A 278 8.48 5.93 -4.48
CA ILE A 278 7.94 5.64 -5.82
C ILE A 278 6.83 6.61 -6.23
N LEU A 279 6.07 7.18 -5.28
CA LEU A 279 5.05 8.20 -5.57
C LEU A 279 5.64 9.49 -6.15
N THR A 280 6.94 9.72 -5.98
CA THR A 280 7.65 10.88 -6.56
C THR A 280 8.12 10.63 -8.00
N LEU A 281 8.07 9.38 -8.48
CA LEU A 281 8.46 9.04 -9.84
C LEU A 281 7.31 9.38 -10.80
N GLU A 282 7.64 10.05 -11.90
CA GLU A 282 6.69 10.59 -12.88
C GLU A 282 5.61 9.59 -13.32
N ASP A 283 5.98 8.34 -13.60
CA ASP A 283 5.06 7.31 -14.10
C ASP A 283 3.97 6.93 -13.08
N VAL A 284 4.35 6.88 -11.80
CA VAL A 284 3.43 6.56 -10.68
C VAL A 284 2.68 7.81 -10.25
N TYR A 285 3.38 8.94 -10.15
CA TYR A 285 2.81 10.23 -9.81
C TYR A 285 1.67 10.62 -10.76
N SER A 286 1.91 10.55 -12.07
CA SER A 286 0.90 10.83 -13.10
C SER A 286 -0.26 9.83 -13.07
N TYR A 287 0.02 8.55 -12.80
CA TYR A 287 -1.02 7.54 -12.62
C TYR A 287 -1.92 7.84 -11.42
N VAL A 288 -1.34 8.19 -10.26
CA VAL A 288 -2.10 8.43 -9.03
C VAL A 288 -2.99 9.66 -9.13
N LEU A 289 -2.51 10.73 -9.74
CA LEU A 289 -3.26 11.99 -9.85
C LEU A 289 -4.19 12.05 -11.07
N GLY A 290 -3.81 11.43 -12.19
CA GLY A 290 -4.50 11.58 -13.46
C GLY A 290 -5.42 10.42 -13.85
N CYS A 291 -5.27 9.25 -13.23
CA CYS A 291 -6.02 8.05 -13.62
C CYS A 291 -7.23 7.81 -12.71
N GLN A 292 -8.31 7.31 -13.31
CA GLN A 292 -9.44 6.73 -12.61
C GLN A 292 -9.45 5.22 -12.83
N ILE A 293 -9.88 4.47 -11.84
CA ILE A 293 -9.99 3.01 -11.91
C ILE A 293 -11.40 2.55 -11.53
N PRO A 294 -11.88 1.42 -12.08
CA PRO A 294 -13.11 0.79 -11.65
C PRO A 294 -13.04 0.37 -10.17
N ALA A 295 -14.15 0.54 -9.47
CA ALA A 295 -14.34 0.14 -8.07
C ALA A 295 -15.81 -0.27 -7.86
N LEU A 296 -16.07 -1.08 -6.82
CA LEU A 296 -17.44 -1.45 -6.44
C LEU A 296 -18.02 -0.39 -5.50
N SER A 297 -19.19 0.19 -5.84
CA SER A 297 -19.93 1.04 -4.92
C SER A 297 -20.77 0.21 -3.96
N SER A 298 -20.67 0.49 -2.66
CA SER A 298 -21.43 -0.18 -1.60
C SER A 298 -22.82 0.39 -1.32
N ASP A 299 -23.24 1.44 -2.04
CA ASP A 299 -24.42 2.24 -1.67
C ASP A 299 -25.79 1.70 -2.14
N ASP A 300 -25.85 0.60 -2.90
CA ASP A 300 -27.11 0.02 -3.43
C ASP A 300 -27.21 -1.50 -3.17
N ASP A 301 -28.45 -2.04 -3.11
CA ASP A 301 -28.79 -3.48 -3.05
C ASP A 301 -28.19 -4.32 -4.21
N SER A 302 -27.61 -3.67 -5.21
CA SER A 302 -26.79 -4.29 -6.26
C SER A 302 -25.45 -3.56 -6.40
N PRO A 303 -24.30 -4.24 -6.24
CA PRO A 303 -23.00 -3.59 -6.41
C PRO A 303 -22.85 -3.12 -7.86
N LYS A 304 -22.64 -1.82 -8.06
CA LYS A 304 -22.36 -1.21 -9.36
C LYS A 304 -20.88 -0.88 -9.48
N VAL A 305 -20.36 -0.99 -10.69
CA VAL A 305 -19.00 -0.55 -11.02
C VAL A 305 -19.01 0.96 -11.21
N VAL A 306 -18.24 1.67 -10.37
CA VAL A 306 -18.05 3.12 -10.40
C VAL A 306 -16.58 3.42 -10.66
N TRP A 307 -16.30 4.51 -11.37
CA TRP A 307 -14.94 4.97 -11.63
C TRP A 307 -14.52 5.96 -10.55
N GLN A 308 -13.42 5.67 -9.85
CA GLN A 308 -12.90 6.53 -8.80
C GLN A 308 -11.43 6.89 -9.04
N PRO A 309 -10.95 8.06 -8.57
CA PRO A 309 -9.54 8.42 -8.65
C PRO A 309 -8.65 7.41 -7.93
N VAL A 310 -7.48 7.11 -8.51
CA VAL A 310 -6.47 6.24 -7.87
C VAL A 310 -6.03 6.81 -6.52
N TYR A 311 -5.92 8.14 -6.41
CA TYR A 311 -5.64 8.82 -5.15
C TYR A 311 -6.62 8.46 -4.02
N THR A 312 -7.92 8.33 -4.32
CA THR A 312 -8.93 7.93 -3.32
C THR A 312 -8.68 6.50 -2.84
N SER A 313 -8.39 5.57 -3.75
CA SER A 313 -8.03 4.19 -3.41
C SER A 313 -6.75 4.12 -2.57
N LEU A 314 -5.75 4.95 -2.88
CA LEU A 314 -4.49 5.06 -2.13
C LEU A 314 -4.73 5.49 -0.68
N ILE A 315 -5.46 6.59 -0.48
CA ILE A 315 -5.78 7.09 0.87
C ILE A 315 -6.57 6.04 1.66
N GLN A 316 -7.56 5.41 1.04
CA GLN A 316 -8.36 4.36 1.69
C GLN A 316 -7.52 3.15 2.11
N ALA A 317 -6.60 2.72 1.25
CA ALA A 317 -5.70 1.59 1.55
C ALA A 317 -4.75 1.91 2.70
N LEU A 318 -4.17 3.11 2.72
CA LEU A 318 -3.29 3.54 3.81
C LEU A 318 -4.05 3.68 5.15
N LYS A 319 -5.29 4.20 5.13
CA LYS A 319 -6.15 4.25 6.32
C LYS A 319 -6.48 2.85 6.83
N THR A 320 -6.87 1.95 5.93
CA THR A 320 -7.12 0.53 6.27
C THR A 320 -5.89 -0.12 6.88
N PHE A 321 -4.72 0.14 6.30
CA PHE A 321 -3.45 -0.36 6.81
C PHE A 321 -3.10 0.20 8.18
N MET A 322 -3.33 1.49 8.42
CA MET A 322 -3.10 2.11 9.72
C MET A 322 -3.96 1.46 10.82
N ILE A 323 -5.22 1.16 10.53
CA ILE A 323 -6.10 0.42 11.45
C ILE A 323 -5.51 -0.96 11.75
N ALA A 324 -5.11 -1.70 10.71
CA ALA A 324 -4.51 -3.02 10.90
C ALA A 324 -3.21 -2.98 11.73
N ALA A 325 -2.32 -2.02 11.44
CA ALA A 325 -1.07 -1.82 12.18
C ALA A 325 -1.33 -1.47 13.64
N SER A 326 -2.38 -0.70 13.95
CA SER A 326 -2.73 -0.33 15.33
C SER A 326 -3.16 -1.52 16.21
N SER A 327 -3.49 -2.67 15.60
CA SER A 327 -3.87 -3.88 16.34
C SER A 327 -2.66 -4.61 16.98
N SER A 328 -1.43 -4.22 16.63
CA SER A 328 -0.18 -4.76 17.21
C SER A 328 0.71 -3.61 17.67
N SER A 329 1.27 -3.71 18.87
CA SER A 329 2.22 -2.72 19.37
C SER A 329 3.52 -2.67 18.55
N ALA A 330 3.99 -3.81 18.04
CA ALA A 330 5.19 -3.89 17.22
C ALA A 330 4.97 -3.27 15.83
N ALA A 331 3.85 -3.61 15.17
CA ALA A 331 3.48 -3.04 13.88
C ALA A 331 3.20 -1.53 13.97
N TRP A 332 2.50 -1.11 15.03
CA TRP A 332 2.25 0.29 15.32
C TRP A 332 3.56 1.06 15.52
N SER A 333 4.51 0.51 16.29
CA SER A 333 5.80 1.17 16.53
C SER A 333 6.54 1.47 15.23
N GLU A 334 6.54 0.54 14.27
CA GLU A 334 7.16 0.75 12.95
C GLU A 334 6.40 1.80 12.13
N PHE A 335 5.05 1.80 12.21
CA PHE A 335 4.22 2.78 11.52
C PHE A 335 4.36 4.20 12.10
N GLU A 336 4.46 4.31 13.42
CA GLU A 336 4.68 5.57 14.14
C GLU A 336 6.02 6.20 13.75
N VAL A 337 7.09 5.40 13.70
CA VAL A 337 8.41 5.85 13.21
C VAL A 337 8.28 6.37 11.78
N PHE A 338 7.60 5.64 10.90
CA PHE A 338 7.33 6.10 9.53
C PHE A 338 6.60 7.45 9.48
N LEU A 339 5.55 7.65 10.27
CA LEU A 339 4.81 8.92 10.30
C LEU A 339 5.67 10.09 10.80
N LEU A 340 6.48 9.86 11.84
CA LEU A 340 7.34 10.88 12.44
C LEU A 340 8.52 11.25 11.53
N GLU A 341 9.19 10.27 10.92
CA GLU A 341 10.33 10.51 10.01
C GLU A 341 9.91 11.28 8.75
N ASN A 342 8.67 11.11 8.30
CA ASN A 342 8.16 11.74 7.09
C ASN A 342 7.35 13.02 7.33
N LEU A 343 7.29 13.54 8.56
CA LEU A 343 6.47 14.72 8.91
C LEU A 343 6.75 15.96 8.02
N PHE A 344 7.98 16.07 7.49
CA PHE A 344 8.38 17.13 6.55
C PHE A 344 8.84 16.58 5.20
N HIS A 345 8.12 15.58 4.67
CA HIS A 345 8.47 15.00 3.38
C HIS A 345 8.58 16.09 2.30
N PRO A 346 9.68 16.13 1.51
CA PRO A 346 9.95 17.23 0.58
C PRO A 346 8.97 17.31 -0.59
N HIS A 347 8.40 16.17 -0.98
CA HIS A 347 7.41 16.09 -2.04
C HIS A 347 5.99 16.36 -1.53
N PHE A 348 5.29 17.30 -2.17
CA PHE A 348 4.00 17.82 -1.70
C PHE A 348 2.90 16.75 -1.64
N LEU A 349 2.83 15.83 -2.61
CA LEU A 349 1.82 14.77 -2.61
C LEU A 349 1.98 13.84 -1.40
N CYS A 350 3.23 13.49 -1.08
CA CYS A 350 3.51 12.64 0.08
C CYS A 350 3.18 13.40 1.37
N LEU A 351 3.49 14.69 1.44
CA LEU A 351 3.11 15.54 2.56
C LEU A 351 1.58 15.61 2.76
N GLU A 352 0.81 15.71 1.68
CA GLU A 352 -0.65 15.71 1.70
C GLU A 352 -1.19 14.36 2.20
N ILE A 353 -0.67 13.25 1.69
CA ILE A 353 -1.01 11.89 2.15
C ILE A 353 -0.72 11.73 3.65
N LEU A 354 0.46 12.15 4.10
CA LEU A 354 0.85 12.05 5.51
C LEU A 354 -0.01 12.93 6.41
N THR A 355 -0.33 14.14 5.95
CA THR A 355 -1.26 15.03 6.64
C THR A 355 -2.62 14.36 6.79
N GLU A 356 -3.16 13.77 5.73
CA GLU A 356 -4.43 13.04 5.78
C GLU A 356 -4.39 11.85 6.75
N LEU A 357 -3.28 11.11 6.81
CA LEU A 357 -3.12 10.02 7.78
C LEU A 357 -3.06 10.52 9.22
N TRP A 358 -2.34 11.60 9.48
CA TRP A 358 -2.32 12.22 10.81
C TRP A 358 -3.70 12.74 11.21
N CYS A 359 -4.45 13.36 10.29
CA CYS A 359 -5.80 13.84 10.55
C CYS A 359 -6.76 12.68 10.83
N PHE A 360 -6.66 11.60 10.05
CA PHE A 360 -7.41 10.38 10.27
C PHE A 360 -7.10 9.75 11.64
N PHE A 361 -5.82 9.67 12.00
CA PHE A 361 -5.40 9.20 13.32
C PHE A 361 -6.01 10.06 14.43
N MET A 362 -5.89 11.39 14.34
CA MET A 362 -6.40 12.29 15.37
C MET A 362 -7.91 12.22 15.56
N HIS A 363 -8.65 11.93 14.48
CA HIS A 363 -10.10 11.87 14.53
C HIS A 363 -10.63 10.55 15.12
N TYR A 364 -9.95 9.43 14.86
CA TYR A 364 -10.46 8.09 15.18
C TYR A 364 -9.69 7.35 16.28
N ALA A 365 -8.49 7.81 16.66
CA ALA A 365 -7.73 7.17 17.75
C ALA A 365 -8.40 7.40 19.11
N GLU A 366 -8.14 6.49 20.05
CA GLU A 366 -8.51 6.68 21.44
C GLU A 366 -7.81 7.92 22.02
N ALA A 367 -8.50 8.64 22.91
CA ALA A 367 -8.02 9.91 23.45
C ALA A 367 -6.65 9.79 24.14
N GLU A 368 -6.36 8.65 24.78
CA GLU A 368 -5.06 8.40 25.40
C GLU A 368 -3.95 8.29 24.36
N THR A 369 -4.15 7.50 23.30
CA THR A 369 -3.19 7.31 22.20
C THR A 369 -2.97 8.61 21.43
N SER A 370 -4.04 9.36 21.15
CA SER A 370 -3.93 10.65 20.48
C SER A 370 -3.14 11.66 21.30
N THR A 371 -3.37 11.68 22.62
CA THR A 371 -2.66 12.55 23.56
C THR A 371 -1.19 12.16 23.67
N TYR A 372 -0.88 10.86 23.68
CA TYR A 372 0.50 10.36 23.68
C TYR A 372 1.30 10.87 22.48
N LEU A 373 0.79 10.72 21.25
CA LEU A 373 1.51 11.17 20.05
C LEU A 373 1.66 12.70 20.00
N ILE A 374 0.62 13.42 20.40
CA ILE A 374 0.71 14.87 20.52
C ILE A 374 1.81 15.24 21.52
N ASN A 375 1.88 14.58 22.67
CA ASN A 375 2.95 14.84 23.64
C ASN A 375 4.34 14.60 23.02
N GLN A 376 4.52 13.58 22.16
CA GLN A 376 5.78 13.38 21.44
C GLN A 376 6.10 14.54 20.48
N LEU A 377 5.12 15.01 19.69
CA LEU A 377 5.30 16.19 18.83
C LEU A 377 5.66 17.44 19.64
N PHE A 378 5.05 17.63 20.81
CA PHE A 378 5.35 18.74 21.70
C PHE A 378 6.72 18.62 22.37
N LEU A 379 7.17 17.40 22.69
CA LEU A 379 8.54 17.16 23.15
C LEU A 379 9.55 17.54 22.06
N LEU A 380 9.30 17.16 20.81
CA LEU A 380 10.12 17.56 19.65
C LEU A 380 10.12 19.09 19.45
N LEU A 381 8.97 19.74 19.55
CA LEU A 381 8.88 21.20 19.52
C LEU A 381 9.75 21.82 20.63
N LYS A 382 9.69 21.27 21.85
CA LYS A 382 10.44 21.77 23.01
C LYS A 382 11.95 21.62 22.87
N THR A 383 12.44 20.67 22.08
CA THR A 383 13.88 20.57 21.76
C THR A 383 14.34 21.65 20.78
N LEU A 384 13.46 22.07 19.86
CA LEU A 384 13.71 23.14 18.87
C LEU A 384 13.41 24.55 19.38
N ALA A 385 12.80 24.69 20.56
CA ALA A 385 12.36 25.97 21.11
C ALA A 385 13.54 26.92 21.38
N SER A 386 13.67 27.95 20.54
CA SER A 386 14.58 29.08 20.74
C SER A 386 13.91 30.41 20.33
N PRO A 387 14.28 31.55 20.95
CA PRO A 387 13.70 32.86 20.60
C PRO A 387 13.91 33.27 19.14
N GLU A 388 15.06 32.91 18.55
CA GLU A 388 15.43 33.24 17.17
C GLU A 388 14.61 32.42 16.17
N GLU A 389 14.42 31.12 16.44
CA GLU A 389 13.68 30.22 15.55
C GLU A 389 12.19 30.57 15.49
N VAL A 390 11.57 31.09 16.56
CA VAL A 390 10.14 31.46 16.55
C VAL A 390 9.84 32.56 15.54
N LEU A 391 10.72 33.55 15.45
CA LEU A 391 10.51 34.73 14.59
C LEU A 391 10.86 34.44 13.12
N ALA A 392 11.57 33.36 12.82
CA ALA A 392 11.93 32.93 11.47
C ALA A 392 10.85 32.01 10.85
N PRO A 393 10.05 32.46 9.85
CA PRO A 393 8.85 31.72 9.38
C PRO A 393 9.08 30.33 8.76
N LEU A 394 10.31 29.99 8.40
CA LEU A 394 10.67 28.71 7.78
C LEU A 394 11.64 27.89 8.64
N SER A 395 11.83 28.32 9.90
CA SER A 395 12.62 27.62 10.89
C SER A 395 12.08 26.22 11.15
N ALA A 396 12.92 25.33 11.69
CA ALA A 396 12.49 23.97 12.00
C ALA A 396 11.35 23.99 13.02
N LEU A 397 11.41 24.92 13.98
CA LEU A 397 10.37 25.16 14.97
C LEU A 397 9.05 25.59 14.33
N ARG A 398 9.06 26.55 13.40
CA ARG A 398 7.84 27.06 12.75
C ARG A 398 7.23 26.04 11.79
N LYS A 399 8.04 25.26 11.09
CA LYS A 399 7.56 24.13 10.27
C LYS A 399 6.87 23.07 11.12
N LEU A 400 7.48 22.69 12.25
CA LEU A 400 6.89 21.73 13.17
C LEU A 400 5.63 22.27 13.85
N ALA A 401 5.62 23.54 14.24
CA ALA A 401 4.45 24.18 14.81
C ALA A 401 3.28 24.19 13.82
N ARG A 402 3.53 24.47 12.53
CA ARG A 402 2.51 24.36 11.48
C ARG A 402 1.96 22.96 11.32
N ALA A 403 2.84 21.96 11.22
CA ALA A 403 2.42 20.57 11.12
C ALA A 403 1.57 20.18 12.34
N SER A 404 2.00 20.53 13.55
CA SER A 404 1.23 20.32 14.78
C SER A 404 -0.13 21.03 14.75
N CYS A 405 -0.22 22.31 14.35
CA CYS A 405 -1.49 23.03 14.28
C CYS A 405 -2.46 22.38 13.28
N ASN A 406 -1.97 21.94 12.12
CA ASN A 406 -2.78 21.21 11.15
C ASN A 406 -3.35 19.92 11.76
N ILE A 407 -2.52 19.13 12.43
CA ILE A 407 -2.92 17.90 13.13
C ILE A 407 -3.96 18.21 14.22
N LEU A 408 -3.72 19.26 15.01
CA LEU A 408 -4.60 19.67 16.10
C LEU A 408 -5.96 20.20 15.64
N SER A 409 -6.06 20.73 14.41
CA SER A 409 -7.35 21.19 13.87
C SER A 409 -8.40 20.08 13.75
N TYR A 410 -7.96 18.82 13.72
CA TYR A 410 -8.82 17.62 13.69
C TYR A 410 -8.96 16.92 15.05
N ALA A 411 -8.32 17.46 16.09
CA ALA A 411 -8.38 16.90 17.44
C ALA A 411 -9.70 17.25 18.15
N SER A 412 -10.05 16.46 19.16
CA SER A 412 -11.19 16.77 20.03
C SER A 412 -10.94 18.05 20.85
N SER A 413 -12.01 18.77 21.19
CA SER A 413 -11.93 19.96 22.06
C SER A 413 -11.22 19.67 23.40
N ALA A 414 -11.45 18.48 23.97
CA ALA A 414 -10.79 18.04 25.20
C ALA A 414 -9.26 17.93 25.06
N THR A 415 -8.81 17.38 23.93
CA THR A 415 -7.37 17.26 23.63
C THR A 415 -6.73 18.64 23.47
N ILE A 416 -7.41 19.58 22.80
CA ILE A 416 -6.91 20.93 22.57
C ILE A 416 -6.85 21.73 23.88
N ASP A 417 -7.86 21.58 24.76
CA ASP A 417 -7.88 22.18 26.10
C ASP A 417 -6.72 21.68 26.97
N GLN A 418 -6.42 20.38 26.92
CA GLN A 418 -5.29 19.79 27.64
C GLN A 418 -3.96 20.37 27.17
N ILE A 419 -3.77 20.48 25.85
CA ILE A 419 -2.56 21.08 25.26
C ILE A 419 -2.41 22.53 25.65
N TYR A 420 -3.50 23.31 25.55
CA TYR A 420 -3.49 24.71 25.96
C TYR A 420 -3.06 24.84 27.43
N THR A 421 -3.54 23.95 28.30
CA THR A 421 -3.15 23.92 29.71
C THR A 421 -1.67 23.62 29.89
N MET A 422 -1.10 22.67 29.14
CA MET A 422 0.34 22.38 29.15
C MET A 422 1.21 23.54 28.63
N LEU A 423 0.70 24.31 27.67
CA LEU A 423 1.38 25.49 27.13
C LEU A 423 1.37 26.68 28.09
N ASN A 424 0.39 26.74 28.98
CA ASN A 424 0.25 27.79 29.99
C ASN A 424 1.20 27.62 31.20
N ASP A 425 2.11 26.64 31.15
CA ASP A 425 3.17 26.50 32.13
C ASP A 425 4.13 27.70 32.12
N SER A 426 4.56 28.14 33.31
CA SER A 426 5.41 29.32 33.51
C SER A 426 6.85 29.21 32.95
N SER A 427 7.16 28.16 32.18
CA SER A 427 8.49 27.95 31.62
C SER A 427 8.75 28.83 30.39
N SER A 428 9.98 29.32 30.25
CA SER A 428 10.41 30.12 29.11
C SER A 428 10.21 29.39 27.77
N LYS A 429 10.51 28.08 27.73
CA LYS A 429 10.28 27.23 26.57
C LYS A 429 8.79 27.09 26.25
N SER A 430 7.92 26.89 27.24
CA SER A 430 6.46 26.81 27.03
C SER A 430 5.91 28.08 26.39
N SER A 431 6.43 29.25 26.80
CA SER A 431 6.06 30.54 26.18
C SER A 431 6.49 30.64 24.71
N ILE A 432 7.74 30.27 24.41
CA ILE A 432 8.29 30.22 23.03
C ILE A 432 7.44 29.31 22.14
N LEU A 433 7.09 28.12 22.65
CA LEU A 433 6.24 27.15 21.97
C LEU A 433 4.83 27.67 21.72
N TYR A 434 4.22 28.26 22.75
CA TYR A 434 2.91 28.86 22.65
C TYR A 434 2.89 29.88 21.52
N LEU A 435 3.86 30.80 21.47
CA LEU A 435 3.94 31.79 20.38
C LEU A 435 4.13 31.13 19.00
N ALA A 436 4.99 30.12 18.88
CA ALA A 436 5.20 29.43 17.60
C ALA A 436 3.89 28.82 17.06
N LEU A 437 3.10 28.18 17.93
CA LEU A 437 1.81 27.59 17.57
C LEU A 437 0.78 28.67 17.20
N LEU A 438 0.72 29.77 17.96
CA LEU A 438 -0.14 30.91 17.63
C LEU A 438 0.17 31.45 16.23
N MET A 439 1.46 31.66 15.93
CA MET A 439 1.91 32.19 14.63
C MET A 439 1.64 31.25 13.45
N GLU A 440 1.35 29.98 13.71
CA GLU A 440 1.06 28.96 12.70
C GLU A 440 -0.41 28.48 12.74
N GLY A 441 -1.30 29.23 13.39
CA GLY A 441 -2.74 28.99 13.33
C GLY A 441 -3.24 27.94 14.32
N PHE A 442 -2.82 28.04 15.59
CA PHE A 442 -3.39 27.21 16.66
C PHE A 442 -4.93 27.26 16.67
N PRO A 443 -5.64 26.12 16.76
CA PRO A 443 -7.10 26.04 16.58
C PRO A 443 -7.88 26.55 17.80
N PHE A 444 -7.88 27.87 18.01
CA PHE A 444 -8.60 28.51 19.14
C PHE A 444 -10.10 28.26 19.15
N ASP A 445 -10.73 28.12 17.98
CA ASP A 445 -12.17 27.91 17.88
C ASP A 445 -12.62 26.56 18.40
N SER A 446 -11.71 25.60 18.47
CA SER A 446 -11.98 24.26 18.97
C SER A 446 -11.80 24.15 20.50
N LEU A 447 -11.33 25.21 21.17
CA LEU A 447 -11.28 25.25 22.65
C LEU A 447 -12.67 25.27 23.26
N SER A 448 -12.82 24.66 24.44
CA SER A 448 -14.08 24.78 25.17
C SER A 448 -14.33 26.23 25.60
N ARG A 449 -15.60 26.63 25.73
CA ARG A 449 -16.00 28.03 25.97
C ARG A 449 -15.24 28.68 27.14
N GLY A 450 -15.12 27.97 28.27
CA GLY A 450 -14.43 28.49 29.45
C GLY A 450 -12.92 28.67 29.24
N VAL A 451 -12.27 27.73 28.55
CA VAL A 451 -10.84 27.82 28.25
C VAL A 451 -10.57 28.91 27.22
N LYS A 452 -11.42 29.03 26.19
CA LYS A 452 -11.35 30.09 25.19
C LYS A 452 -11.46 31.48 25.82
N GLU A 453 -12.46 31.71 26.67
CA GLU A 453 -12.63 32.98 27.40
C GLU A 453 -11.42 33.31 28.28
N HIS A 454 -10.87 32.30 28.98
CA HIS A 454 -9.66 32.46 29.78
C HIS A 454 -8.45 32.83 28.92
N ALA A 455 -8.24 32.13 27.80
CA ALA A 455 -7.12 32.38 26.89
C ALA A 455 -7.15 33.80 26.29
N VAL A 456 -8.33 34.23 25.82
CA VAL A 456 -8.57 35.58 25.31
C VAL A 456 -8.22 36.62 26.39
N LYS A 457 -8.76 36.44 27.61
CA LYS A 457 -8.49 37.36 28.73
C LYS A 457 -7.00 37.44 29.06
N THR A 458 -6.30 36.30 29.05
CA THR A 458 -4.86 36.24 29.32
C THR A 458 -4.05 36.98 28.25
N LEU A 459 -4.36 36.81 26.97
CA LEU A 459 -3.71 37.54 25.86
C LEU A 459 -3.89 39.06 25.99
N PHE A 460 -5.13 39.52 26.21
CA PHE A 460 -5.41 40.96 26.38
C PHE A 460 -4.76 41.54 27.64
N THR A 461 -4.75 40.80 28.75
CA THR A 461 -4.11 41.25 29.99
C THR A 461 -2.60 41.37 29.82
N SER A 462 -1.96 40.40 29.15
CA SER A 462 -0.54 40.42 28.82
C SER A 462 -0.17 41.59 27.90
N PHE A 463 -0.98 41.86 26.88
CA PHE A 463 -0.79 42.99 25.98
C PHE A 463 -0.98 44.35 26.68
N ALA A 464 -2.02 44.49 27.51
CA ALA A 464 -2.25 45.71 28.29
C ALA A 464 -1.11 45.97 29.28
N GLY A 465 -0.61 44.93 29.96
CA GLY A 465 0.55 45.02 30.85
C GLY A 465 1.82 45.42 30.10
N TYR A 466 2.04 44.90 28.88
CA TYR A 466 3.14 45.31 28.01
C TYR A 466 3.09 46.80 27.66
N LEU A 467 1.92 47.31 27.26
CA LEU A 467 1.74 48.74 26.96
C LEU A 467 1.94 49.63 28.19
N GLN A 468 1.45 49.21 29.36
CA GLN A 468 1.64 49.95 30.61
C GLN A 468 3.12 50.03 31.00
N ASN A 469 3.86 48.92 30.88
CA ASN A 469 5.29 48.90 31.13
C ASN A 469 6.05 49.77 30.13
N GLN A 470 5.72 49.73 28.84
CA GLN A 470 6.35 50.62 27.84
C GLN A 470 6.08 52.10 28.13
N ASN A 471 4.85 52.45 28.54
CA ASN A 471 4.50 53.82 28.92
C ASN A 471 5.25 54.26 30.18
N TYR A 472 5.48 53.34 31.13
CA TYR A 472 6.31 53.57 32.31
C TYR A 472 7.78 53.86 31.94
N PHE A 473 8.38 53.06 31.05
CA PHE A 473 9.76 53.28 30.55
C PHE A 473 9.91 54.57 29.73
N LYS A 474 8.88 54.94 28.94
CA LYS A 474 8.86 56.23 28.21
C LYS A 474 8.88 57.44 29.15
N ASN A 475 8.28 57.32 30.34
CA ASN A 475 8.21 58.39 31.33
C ASN A 475 9.42 58.42 32.28
N HIS A 476 10.17 57.33 32.40
CA HIS A 476 11.30 57.17 33.31
C HIS A 476 12.57 56.65 32.61
N GLY A 477 13.05 57.39 31.61
CA GLY A 477 14.48 57.63 31.31
C GLY A 477 15.46 56.49 30.96
N GLU A 478 15.15 55.21 31.16
CA GLU A 478 16.07 54.12 30.82
C GLU A 478 15.49 53.22 29.73
N ILE A 479 16.07 53.30 28.53
CA ILE A 479 15.76 52.42 27.40
C ILE A 479 16.51 51.10 27.61
N ASN A 480 16.09 50.31 28.60
CA ASN A 480 16.30 48.88 28.55
C ASN A 480 15.09 48.30 27.82
N LEU A 481 15.28 47.94 26.55
CA LEU A 481 14.26 47.27 25.74
C LEU A 481 13.71 46.11 26.60
N PRO A 482 12.40 46.03 26.89
CA PRO A 482 11.90 45.06 27.85
C PRO A 482 12.06 43.66 27.24
N THR A 483 13.19 43.02 27.55
CA THR A 483 13.38 41.57 27.56
C THR A 483 12.62 40.94 28.72
N SER A 484 11.69 41.67 29.35
CA SER A 484 10.94 41.31 30.55
C SER A 484 9.88 40.21 30.34
N SER A 485 9.92 39.49 29.22
CA SER A 485 9.25 38.20 29.11
C SER A 485 10.26 37.15 29.51
N SER A 486 9.91 36.24 30.42
CA SER A 486 10.74 35.07 30.78
C SER A 486 11.20 34.26 29.56
N SER A 487 10.56 34.46 28.40
CA SER A 487 10.84 33.86 27.09
C SER A 487 12.01 34.49 26.30
N GLY A 488 12.48 35.69 26.64
CA GLY A 488 13.54 36.39 25.88
C GLY A 488 13.12 36.91 24.49
N ILE A 489 11.83 36.80 24.12
CA ILE A 489 11.29 37.26 22.83
C ILE A 489 10.85 38.73 22.92
N ILE A 490 11.42 39.56 22.06
CA ILE A 490 11.06 40.98 21.92
C ILE A 490 9.63 41.07 21.35
N GLY A 491 8.76 41.85 22.00
CA GLY A 491 7.40 42.08 21.50
C GLY A 491 6.46 40.87 21.62
N PHE A 492 6.81 39.88 22.45
CA PHE A 492 6.03 38.65 22.63
C PHE A 492 4.51 38.87 22.76
N PRO A 493 4.01 39.76 23.64
CA PRO A 493 2.56 39.96 23.79
C PRO A 493 1.89 40.55 22.55
N VAL A 494 2.64 41.31 21.73
CA VAL A 494 2.15 41.89 20.48
C VAL A 494 2.02 40.80 19.42
N HIS A 495 3.05 39.98 19.24
CA HIS A 495 3.03 38.88 18.28
C HIS A 495 1.97 37.83 18.62
N ALA A 496 1.82 37.49 19.90
CA ALA A 496 0.82 36.54 20.37
C ALA A 496 -0.61 37.03 20.07
N LEU A 497 -0.93 38.28 20.42
CA LEU A 497 -2.25 38.85 20.18
C LEU A 497 -2.54 39.02 18.68
N ALA A 498 -1.57 39.50 17.90
CA ALA A 498 -1.74 39.67 16.45
C ALA A 498 -1.99 38.32 15.75
N SER A 499 -1.27 37.28 16.15
CA SER A 499 -1.43 35.93 15.56
C SER A 499 -2.76 35.30 15.98
N ALA A 500 -3.16 35.47 17.23
CA ALA A 500 -4.47 35.00 17.72
C ALA A 500 -5.62 35.64 16.92
N PHE A 501 -5.54 36.94 16.60
CA PHE A 501 -6.55 37.60 15.77
C PHE A 501 -6.60 37.12 14.32
N GLN A 502 -5.48 36.66 13.75
CA GLN A 502 -5.46 36.09 12.40
C GLN A 502 -6.11 34.71 12.34
N SER A 503 -6.15 34.01 13.48
CA SER A 503 -6.77 32.69 13.64
C SER A 503 -8.21 32.73 14.16
N TRP A 504 -8.82 33.92 14.33
CA TRP A 504 -10.19 34.11 14.84
C TRP A 504 -11.18 34.49 13.75
#